data_AF-A0A1I4P2M5-F1
#
_entry.id   AF-A0A1I4P2M5-F1
#
_cell.length_a   1.000
_cell.length_b   1.000
_cell.length_c   1.000
_cell.angle_alpha   90.00
_cell.angle_beta   90.00
_cell.angle_gamma   90.00
#
_symmetry.space_group_name_H-M   'P 1'
#
loop_
_entity.id
_entity.type
_entity.pdbx_description
1 polymer ?
#
loop_
_entity_poly.entity_id
_entity_poly.type
_entity_poly.pdbx_seq_one_letter_code
_entity_poly.pdbx_strand_id
1 'polypeptide(L)'
;MNTVLCQLRITRSIHTLAFLALSGLASASEPSTFTGTPVAVGDGTAHVMVTTNDMNEPASVSVVLTKNALQGLPEIQGDQVAWEFTLPLPENGPNTGYQNVVLDWNPVGHPPEGVYSVPHFDVHFYLIGDEEREAITFQGEGNEPALSAPDPQLLPDGYVIPPDTAVDQMGVHALDPGGEEFQGQPFSHNIIYGYYKGQLIFIEPMLSLALLKSLPDITATVPRPERYSFPGWYPATYRIGFNVGSGEYTIALDNLQRFD
;
A
#
# COMPACT_ATOMS: atom_id res chain seq x y z
N MET A 1 49.14 63.18 47.98
CA MET A 1 47.81 63.83 47.93
C MET A 1 46.77 62.76 48.20
N ASN A 2 45.99 62.94 49.27
CA ASN A 2 45.00 61.99 49.81
C ASN A 2 43.85 61.71 48.83
N THR A 3 43.32 60.48 48.81
CA THR A 3 41.86 60.24 48.91
C THR A 3 41.59 58.83 49.44
N VAL A 4 40.79 58.73 50.50
CA VAL A 4 40.21 57.51 51.08
C VAL A 4 38.85 57.26 50.44
N LEU A 5 38.53 56.01 50.07
CA LEU A 5 37.15 55.59 49.79
C LEU A 5 36.77 54.35 50.62
N CYS A 6 35.75 54.53 51.44
CA CYS A 6 34.93 53.51 52.09
C CYS A 6 34.01 52.85 51.04
N GLN A 7 33.69 51.56 51.15
CA GLN A 7 32.38 51.02 50.70
C GLN A 7 32.00 49.68 51.37
N LEU A 8 30.68 49.53 51.45
CA LEU A 8 29.84 48.64 52.24
C LEU A 8 29.82 47.18 51.77
N ARG A 9 29.51 46.27 52.70
CA ARG A 9 29.12 44.87 52.45
C ARG A 9 27.63 44.76 52.12
N ILE A 10 27.26 43.86 51.22
CA ILE A 10 25.88 43.34 51.08
C ILE A 10 25.94 41.81 50.97
N THR A 11 25.31 41.13 51.92
CA THR A 11 25.10 39.67 51.96
C THR A 11 23.84 39.30 51.18
N ARG A 12 23.88 38.22 50.38
CA ARG A 12 22.72 37.62 49.70
C ARG A 12 22.44 36.23 50.27
N SER A 13 21.22 36.02 50.77
CA SER A 13 20.67 34.69 51.10
C SER A 13 19.97 34.11 49.86
N ILE A 14 20.21 32.83 49.59
CA ILE A 14 19.59 32.06 48.49
C ILE A 14 18.48 31.18 49.09
N HIS A 15 17.27 31.25 48.55
CA HIS A 15 16.18 30.32 48.85
C HIS A 15 16.03 29.37 47.65
N THR A 16 16.16 28.07 47.89
CA THR A 16 16.03 27.03 46.85
C THR A 16 14.56 26.58 46.80
N LEU A 17 13.90 26.82 45.67
CA LEU A 17 12.55 26.31 45.39
C LEU A 17 12.69 25.00 44.59
N ALA A 18 12.18 23.89 45.12
CA ALA A 18 12.15 22.61 44.42
C ALA A 18 10.84 22.48 43.64
N PHE A 19 10.93 22.42 42.31
CA PHE A 19 9.81 22.08 41.42
C PHE A 19 9.81 20.55 41.20
N LEU A 20 8.74 19.86 41.62
CA LEU A 20 8.45 18.50 41.18
C LEU A 20 7.71 18.59 39.82
N ALA A 21 8.37 18.17 38.74
CA ALA A 21 7.72 17.94 37.45
C ALA A 21 7.23 16.48 37.42
N LEU A 22 5.91 16.27 37.42
CA LEU A 22 5.32 14.98 37.07
C LEU A 22 5.26 14.89 35.54
N SER A 23 6.26 14.28 34.92
CA SER A 23 6.19 13.85 33.52
C SER A 23 5.36 12.58 33.44
N GLY A 24 4.13 12.68 32.93
CA GLY A 24 3.33 11.52 32.56
C GLY A 24 3.97 10.82 31.36
N LEU A 25 4.57 9.65 31.59
CA LEU A 25 4.98 8.76 30.52
C LEU A 25 3.71 8.14 29.93
N ALA A 26 3.31 8.56 28.73
CA ALA A 26 2.38 7.77 27.94
C ALA A 26 3.03 6.40 27.69
N SER A 27 2.37 5.32 28.12
CA SER A 27 2.84 3.97 27.80
C SER A 27 2.57 3.71 26.33
N ALA A 28 3.63 3.56 25.55
CA ALA A 28 3.56 3.03 24.19
C ALA A 28 2.85 1.67 24.20
N SER A 29 1.84 1.48 23.37
CA SER A 29 1.22 0.17 23.18
C SER A 29 2.09 -0.70 22.29
N GLU A 30 2.12 -2.01 22.55
CA GLU A 30 2.74 -2.95 21.62
C GLU A 30 1.96 -2.94 20.28
N PRO A 31 2.65 -2.99 19.13
CA PRO A 31 2.03 -3.15 17.82
C PRO A 31 1.01 -4.31 17.84
N SER A 32 -0.19 -4.05 17.35
CA SER A 32 -1.25 -5.04 17.22
C SER A 32 -1.37 -5.51 15.78
N THR A 33 -1.81 -6.75 15.58
CA THR A 33 -2.04 -7.35 14.27
C THR A 33 -3.48 -7.82 14.18
N PHE A 34 -4.15 -7.45 13.09
CA PHE A 34 -5.52 -7.83 12.78
C PHE A 34 -5.51 -8.62 11.47
N THR A 35 -6.16 -9.77 11.48
CA THR A 35 -6.09 -10.75 10.38
C THR A 35 -7.47 -10.97 9.79
N GLY A 36 -7.57 -10.87 8.47
CA GLY A 36 -8.73 -11.22 7.68
C GLY A 36 -8.90 -12.73 7.57
N THR A 37 -10.09 -13.16 7.15
CA THR A 37 -10.36 -14.59 6.97
C THR A 37 -9.54 -15.14 5.79
N PRO A 38 -8.77 -16.23 5.94
CA PRO A 38 -7.99 -16.78 4.84
C PRO A 38 -8.83 -17.34 3.70
N VAL A 39 -8.36 -17.11 2.48
CA VAL A 39 -8.94 -17.59 1.21
C VAL A 39 -7.96 -18.58 0.58
N ALA A 40 -8.49 -19.65 -0.01
CA ALA A 40 -7.67 -20.64 -0.70
C ALA A 40 -7.07 -20.06 -1.98
N VAL A 41 -5.76 -20.21 -2.15
CA VAL A 41 -5.01 -19.80 -3.34
C VAL A 41 -3.98 -20.88 -3.61
N GLY A 42 -4.03 -21.50 -4.78
CA GLY A 42 -3.21 -22.67 -5.09
C GLY A 42 -3.39 -23.79 -4.05
N ASP A 43 -2.28 -24.39 -3.62
CA ASP A 43 -2.23 -25.39 -2.55
C ASP A 43 -2.12 -24.77 -1.13
N GLY A 44 -2.35 -23.47 -1.01
CA GLY A 44 -2.21 -22.72 0.22
C GLY A 44 -3.36 -21.73 0.44
N THR A 45 -3.02 -20.62 1.07
CA THR A 45 -3.97 -19.56 1.42
C THR A 45 -3.34 -18.19 1.28
N ALA A 46 -4.18 -17.20 1.02
CA ALA A 46 -3.88 -15.78 1.14
C ALA A 46 -4.84 -15.13 2.15
N HIS A 47 -4.40 -14.09 2.86
CA HIS A 47 -5.25 -13.30 3.75
C HIS A 47 -4.76 -11.86 3.86
N VAL A 48 -5.64 -10.94 4.23
CA VAL A 48 -5.26 -9.56 4.54
C VAL A 48 -4.81 -9.45 5.99
N MET A 49 -3.77 -8.67 6.25
CA MET A 49 -3.30 -8.34 7.59
C MET A 49 -3.09 -6.83 7.72
N VAL A 50 -3.63 -6.25 8.80
CA VAL A 50 -3.44 -4.84 9.18
C VAL A 50 -2.65 -4.80 10.48
N THR A 51 -1.60 -3.98 10.53
CA THR A 51 -0.82 -3.78 11.76
C THR A 51 -0.93 -2.34 12.24
N THR A 52 -0.79 -2.13 13.55
CA THR A 52 -0.71 -0.78 14.15
C THR A 52 0.69 -0.45 14.63
N ASN A 53 1.01 0.85 14.69
CA ASN A 53 2.17 1.35 15.40
C ASN A 53 1.92 1.42 16.92
N ASP A 54 2.89 1.96 17.65
CA ASP A 54 2.86 2.14 19.09
C ASP A 54 1.84 3.19 19.58
N MET A 55 1.24 3.95 18.66
CA MET A 55 0.16 4.90 18.88
C MET A 55 -1.23 4.33 18.53
N ASN A 56 -1.33 3.03 18.19
CA ASN A 56 -2.54 2.36 17.69
C ASN A 56 -3.07 2.91 16.36
N GLU A 57 -2.23 3.57 15.57
CA GLU A 57 -2.56 4.03 14.23
C GLU A 57 -2.16 2.95 13.20
N PRO A 58 -2.87 2.82 12.07
CA PRO A 58 -2.47 1.94 10.97
C PRO A 58 -1.01 2.15 10.56
N ALA A 59 -0.23 1.08 10.61
CA ALA A 59 1.17 1.07 10.18
C ALA A 59 1.34 0.38 8.82
N SER A 60 0.57 -0.69 8.56
CA SER A 60 0.55 -1.40 7.29
C SER A 60 -0.81 -2.01 6.98
N VAL A 61 -1.07 -2.23 5.69
CA VAL A 61 -2.06 -3.17 5.18
C VAL A 61 -1.34 -4.10 4.20
N SER A 62 -1.57 -5.40 4.31
CA SER A 62 -0.77 -6.39 3.58
C SER A 62 -1.57 -7.59 3.15
N VAL A 63 -1.16 -8.19 2.04
CA VAL A 63 -1.58 -9.54 1.63
C VAL A 63 -0.48 -10.52 2.04
N VAL A 64 -0.86 -11.53 2.80
CA VAL A 64 0.03 -12.59 3.29
C VAL A 64 -0.33 -13.90 2.61
N LEU A 65 0.65 -14.52 1.94
CA LEU A 65 0.49 -15.82 1.29
C LEU A 65 1.31 -16.88 2.01
N THR A 66 0.73 -18.05 2.26
CA THR A 66 1.53 -19.21 2.69
C THR A 66 2.45 -19.67 1.58
N LYS A 67 3.60 -20.28 1.92
CA LYS A 67 4.56 -20.76 0.91
C LYS A 67 3.95 -21.67 -0.17
N ASN A 68 2.97 -22.48 0.22
CA ASN A 68 2.30 -23.41 -0.71
C ASN A 68 1.28 -22.72 -1.62
N ALA A 69 0.91 -21.46 -1.37
CA ALA A 69 0.01 -20.73 -2.26
C ALA A 69 0.60 -20.49 -3.66
N LEU A 70 1.93 -20.62 -3.82
CA LEU A 70 2.62 -20.55 -5.11
C LEU A 70 2.68 -21.89 -5.86
N GLN A 71 2.05 -22.94 -5.32
CA GLN A 71 1.93 -24.27 -5.91
C GLN A 71 0.45 -24.52 -6.25
N GLY A 72 0.17 -25.37 -7.23
CA GLY A 72 -1.22 -25.69 -7.60
C GLY A 72 -2.04 -24.50 -8.11
N LEU A 73 -1.37 -23.40 -8.50
CA LEU A 73 -2.04 -22.23 -9.07
C LEU A 73 -2.78 -22.62 -10.36
N PRO A 74 -3.97 -22.07 -10.61
CA PRO A 74 -4.73 -22.42 -11.79
C PRO A 74 -4.02 -21.98 -13.07
N GLU A 75 -4.13 -22.83 -14.10
CA GLU A 75 -3.64 -22.60 -15.45
C GLU A 75 -4.78 -22.15 -16.37
N ILE A 76 -4.44 -21.58 -17.53
CA ILE A 76 -5.42 -21.05 -18.51
C ILE A 76 -6.48 -22.10 -18.82
N GLN A 77 -7.75 -21.69 -18.76
CA GLN A 77 -8.91 -22.54 -19.01
C GLN A 77 -9.87 -21.87 -20.00
N GLY A 78 -9.77 -22.26 -21.27
CA GLY A 78 -10.58 -21.66 -22.33
C GLY A 78 -10.28 -20.17 -22.47
N ASP A 79 -11.32 -19.34 -22.34
CA ASP A 79 -11.20 -17.87 -22.38
C ASP A 79 -10.79 -17.26 -21.04
N GLN A 80 -10.77 -18.05 -19.95
CA GLN A 80 -10.30 -17.59 -18.64
C GLN A 80 -8.77 -17.62 -18.60
N VAL A 81 -8.18 -16.42 -18.66
CA VAL A 81 -6.74 -16.21 -18.67
C VAL A 81 -6.20 -15.60 -17.37
N ALA A 82 -7.07 -15.25 -16.41
CA ALA A 82 -6.72 -14.72 -15.09
C ALA A 82 -7.70 -15.23 -14.01
N TRP A 83 -7.29 -15.16 -12.74
CA TRP A 83 -8.13 -15.52 -11.59
C TRP A 83 -8.09 -14.44 -10.53
N GLU A 84 -9.28 -13.99 -10.15
CA GLU A 84 -9.49 -13.04 -9.07
C GLU A 84 -9.73 -13.79 -7.75
N PHE A 85 -9.05 -13.37 -6.68
CA PHE A 85 -9.30 -13.80 -5.31
C PHE A 85 -9.62 -12.58 -4.44
N THR A 86 -10.89 -12.40 -4.09
CA THR A 86 -11.31 -11.38 -3.12
C THR A 86 -10.86 -11.77 -1.73
N LEU A 87 -10.06 -10.93 -1.07
CA LEU A 87 -9.50 -11.19 0.25
C LEU A 87 -10.19 -10.32 1.30
N PRO A 88 -10.94 -10.91 2.25
CA PRO A 88 -11.62 -10.14 3.28
C PRO A 88 -10.64 -9.35 4.15
N LEU A 89 -10.92 -8.06 4.35
CA LEU A 89 -10.27 -7.25 5.37
C LEU A 89 -10.57 -7.82 6.77
N PRO A 90 -9.72 -7.55 7.78
CA PRO A 90 -10.01 -7.92 9.17
C PRO A 90 -11.33 -7.31 9.66
N GLU A 91 -12.18 -8.12 10.32
CA GLU A 91 -13.47 -7.65 10.88
C GLU A 91 -13.30 -6.61 12.01
N ASN A 92 -12.12 -6.59 12.63
CA ASN A 92 -11.75 -5.68 13.71
C ASN A 92 -10.41 -5.02 13.38
N GLY A 93 -10.15 -3.84 13.96
CA GLY A 93 -8.90 -3.12 13.77
C GLY A 93 -9.16 -1.65 13.43
N PRO A 94 -8.09 -0.86 13.22
CA PRO A 94 -8.24 0.52 12.81
C PRO A 94 -8.73 0.60 11.36
N ASN A 95 -9.53 1.62 11.06
CA ASN A 95 -9.92 1.91 9.68
C ASN A 95 -8.74 2.52 8.91
N THR A 96 -8.31 1.86 7.84
CA THR A 96 -7.22 2.31 6.97
C THR A 96 -7.71 3.17 5.80
N GLY A 97 -9.01 3.14 5.48
CA GLY A 97 -9.58 3.73 4.27
C GLY A 97 -9.66 2.76 3.09
N TYR A 98 -8.93 1.64 3.13
CA TYR A 98 -9.11 0.56 2.16
C TYR A 98 -10.37 -0.23 2.48
N GLN A 99 -11.17 -0.51 1.46
CA GLN A 99 -12.50 -1.11 1.59
C GLN A 99 -12.60 -2.47 0.90
N ASN A 100 -11.72 -2.76 -0.07
CA ASN A 100 -11.65 -4.05 -0.74
C ASN A 100 -10.19 -4.38 -1.08
N VAL A 101 -9.81 -5.66 -0.97
CA VAL A 101 -8.48 -6.17 -1.36
C VAL A 101 -8.67 -7.36 -2.28
N VAL A 102 -8.08 -7.29 -3.46
CA VAL A 102 -8.18 -8.32 -4.48
C VAL A 102 -6.78 -8.75 -4.89
N LEU A 103 -6.58 -10.06 -4.97
CA LEU A 103 -5.37 -10.67 -5.50
C LEU A 103 -5.71 -11.30 -6.84
N ASP A 104 -5.10 -10.81 -7.92
CA ASP A 104 -5.24 -11.38 -9.25
C ASP A 104 -4.04 -12.25 -9.57
N TRP A 105 -4.29 -13.41 -10.15
CA TRP A 105 -3.25 -14.30 -10.68
C TRP A 105 -3.28 -14.30 -12.20
N ASN A 106 -2.17 -13.87 -12.80
CA ASN A 106 -1.96 -13.81 -14.24
C ASN A 106 -0.93 -14.89 -14.66
N PRO A 107 -1.34 -16.07 -15.15
CA PRO A 107 -0.49 -17.23 -15.40
C PRO A 107 0.46 -17.04 -16.59
N VAL A 108 0.09 -16.17 -17.54
CA VAL A 108 0.86 -15.81 -18.73
C VAL A 108 1.10 -14.31 -18.82
N GLY A 109 0.65 -13.58 -17.81
CA GLY A 109 0.67 -12.13 -17.79
C GLY A 109 -0.44 -11.48 -18.61
N HIS A 110 -0.33 -10.16 -18.79
CA HIS A 110 -1.30 -9.34 -19.50
C HIS A 110 -0.58 -8.20 -20.27
N PRO A 111 -1.30 -7.45 -21.14
CA PRO A 111 -0.72 -6.29 -21.82
C PRO A 111 -0.17 -5.23 -20.85
N PRO A 112 0.85 -4.44 -21.23
CA PRO A 112 1.44 -4.37 -22.57
C PRO A 112 2.31 -5.59 -22.93
N GLU A 113 2.25 -5.98 -24.20
CA GLU A 113 3.04 -7.11 -24.72
C GLU A 113 4.54 -6.87 -24.52
N GLY A 114 5.24 -7.88 -24.02
CA GLY A 114 6.67 -7.83 -23.73
C GLY A 114 7.02 -7.10 -22.42
N VAL A 115 6.04 -6.48 -21.75
CA VAL A 115 6.23 -5.79 -20.47
C VAL A 115 5.74 -6.70 -19.35
N TYR A 116 4.42 -6.83 -19.17
CA TYR A 116 3.82 -7.68 -18.13
C TYR A 116 3.51 -9.09 -18.64
N SER A 117 4.32 -9.62 -19.57
CA SER A 117 4.08 -10.91 -20.25
C SER A 117 4.78 -12.10 -19.56
N VAL A 118 4.81 -12.10 -18.23
CA VAL A 118 5.35 -13.19 -17.39
C VAL A 118 4.31 -13.61 -16.36
N PRO A 119 4.40 -14.81 -15.74
CA PRO A 119 3.48 -15.16 -14.68
C PRO A 119 3.66 -14.24 -13.45
N HIS A 120 2.61 -13.56 -13.02
CA HIS A 120 2.67 -12.56 -11.95
C HIS A 120 1.33 -12.41 -11.21
N PHE A 121 1.38 -11.71 -10.08
CA PHE A 121 0.23 -11.32 -9.29
C PHE A 121 0.05 -9.81 -9.28
N ASP A 122 -1.20 -9.39 -9.19
CA ASP A 122 -1.59 -8.00 -9.02
C ASP A 122 -2.35 -7.91 -7.71
N VAL A 123 -1.97 -6.95 -6.85
CA VAL A 123 -2.59 -6.81 -5.52
C VAL A 123 -3.31 -5.49 -5.42
N HIS A 124 -4.59 -5.48 -5.76
CA HIS A 124 -5.40 -4.28 -5.72
C HIS A 124 -5.86 -3.97 -4.29
N PHE A 125 -5.41 -2.83 -3.74
CA PHE A 125 -5.94 -2.26 -2.50
C PHE A 125 -6.90 -1.13 -2.85
N TYR A 126 -8.20 -1.43 -2.93
CA TYR A 126 -9.24 -0.47 -3.29
C TYR A 126 -9.65 0.41 -2.11
N LEU A 127 -9.86 1.68 -2.40
CA LEU A 127 -10.42 2.72 -1.52
C LEU A 127 -11.94 2.85 -1.65
N ILE A 128 -12.55 2.06 -2.53
CA ILE A 128 -14.00 1.99 -2.78
C ILE A 128 -14.55 0.62 -2.36
N GLY A 129 -15.85 0.58 -2.04
CA GLY A 129 -16.53 -0.67 -1.64
C GLY A 129 -16.71 -1.64 -2.81
N ASP A 130 -16.99 -2.91 -2.48
CA ASP A 130 -17.12 -3.98 -3.48
C ASP A 130 -18.28 -3.73 -4.48
N GLU A 131 -19.43 -3.26 -4.02
CA GLU A 131 -20.56 -2.90 -4.91
C GLU A 131 -20.17 -1.80 -5.92
N GLU A 132 -19.40 -0.80 -5.48
CA GLU A 132 -18.93 0.27 -6.37
C GLU A 132 -17.90 -0.25 -7.37
N ARG A 133 -16.98 -1.11 -6.91
CA ARG A 133 -15.98 -1.79 -7.75
C ARG A 133 -16.64 -2.65 -8.82
N GLU A 134 -17.54 -3.55 -8.45
CA GLU A 134 -18.26 -4.44 -9.37
C GLU A 134 -19.07 -3.67 -10.43
N ALA A 135 -19.50 -2.44 -10.10
CA ALA A 135 -20.23 -1.55 -11.00
C ALA A 135 -19.33 -0.74 -11.97
N ILE A 136 -18.00 -0.84 -11.87
CA ILE A 136 -17.09 -0.17 -12.81
C ILE A 136 -17.22 -0.82 -14.18
N THR A 137 -17.64 -0.03 -15.17
CA THR A 137 -17.69 -0.47 -16.57
C THR A 137 -17.33 0.65 -17.53
N PHE A 138 -16.69 0.28 -18.63
CA PHE A 138 -16.34 1.17 -19.74
C PHE A 138 -17.18 0.91 -21.00
N GLN A 139 -18.22 0.08 -20.89
CA GLN A 139 -19.09 -0.32 -22.00
C GLN A 139 -20.47 0.34 -21.90
N GLY A 140 -21.07 0.74 -23.04
CA GLY A 140 -22.44 1.26 -23.09
C GLY A 140 -22.54 2.80 -23.10
N GLU A 141 -23.72 3.30 -23.48
CA GLU A 141 -24.01 4.74 -23.56
C GLU A 141 -23.98 5.41 -22.17
N GLY A 142 -23.35 6.58 -22.06
CA GLY A 142 -23.30 7.34 -20.80
C GLY A 142 -22.05 7.11 -19.93
N ASN A 143 -21.11 6.27 -20.38
CA ASN A 143 -19.85 5.97 -19.68
C ASN A 143 -18.68 6.87 -20.07
N GLU A 144 -18.92 7.97 -20.79
CA GLU A 144 -17.94 9.02 -21.06
C GLU A 144 -17.26 9.53 -19.77
N PRO A 145 -17.95 9.69 -18.63
CA PRO A 145 -17.30 10.05 -17.38
C PRO A 145 -16.28 9.03 -16.87
N ALA A 146 -16.43 7.73 -17.18
CA ALA A 146 -15.51 6.68 -16.73
C ALA A 146 -14.08 6.90 -17.25
N LEU A 147 -13.95 7.49 -18.44
CA LEU A 147 -12.68 7.83 -19.09
C LEU A 147 -12.17 9.23 -18.73
N SER A 148 -12.79 9.91 -17.75
CA SER A 148 -12.33 11.24 -17.32
C SER A 148 -10.92 11.16 -16.78
N ALA A 149 -10.02 11.96 -17.33
CA ALA A 149 -8.68 12.11 -16.78
C ALA A 149 -8.75 12.60 -15.33
N PRO A 150 -7.93 12.06 -14.41
CA PRO A 150 -7.85 12.58 -13.07
C PRO A 150 -7.26 13.99 -13.07
N ASP A 151 -7.53 14.72 -11.99
CA ASP A 151 -6.77 15.93 -11.67
C ASP A 151 -5.27 15.57 -11.62
N PRO A 152 -4.37 16.31 -12.30
CA PRO A 152 -2.93 16.05 -12.24
C PRO A 152 -2.36 15.92 -10.83
N GLN A 153 -2.96 16.59 -9.83
CA GLN A 153 -2.54 16.49 -8.43
C GLN A 153 -2.83 15.11 -7.79
N LEU A 154 -3.66 14.28 -8.43
CA LEU A 154 -3.93 12.90 -8.03
C LEU A 154 -2.97 11.89 -8.69
N LEU A 155 -2.12 12.34 -9.63
CA LEU A 155 -1.08 11.51 -10.23
C LEU A 155 0.24 11.72 -9.47
N PRO A 156 0.98 10.65 -9.14
CA PRO A 156 2.35 10.80 -8.71
C PRO A 156 3.22 11.42 -9.82
N ASP A 157 4.28 12.13 -9.41
CA ASP A 157 5.24 12.70 -10.35
C ASP A 157 5.80 11.63 -11.30
N GLY A 158 5.74 11.91 -12.61
CA GLY A 158 6.24 11.02 -13.67
C GLY A 158 5.26 9.93 -14.12
N TYR A 159 4.17 9.69 -13.38
CA TYR A 159 3.18 8.69 -13.79
C TYR A 159 2.36 9.19 -14.97
N VAL A 160 2.00 8.25 -15.84
CA VAL A 160 1.15 8.50 -17.00
C VAL A 160 0.01 7.51 -17.01
N ILE A 161 -1.11 7.89 -17.63
CA ILE A 161 -2.19 6.96 -17.99
C ILE A 161 -2.06 6.70 -19.49
N PRO A 162 -1.46 5.57 -19.91
CA PRO A 162 -1.45 5.18 -21.31
C PRO A 162 -2.87 5.00 -21.86
N PRO A 163 -3.06 5.07 -23.19
CA PRO A 163 -4.31 4.63 -23.80
C PRO A 163 -4.56 3.14 -23.52
N ASP A 164 -5.82 2.74 -23.57
CA ASP A 164 -6.26 1.33 -23.50
C ASP A 164 -5.92 0.59 -22.19
N THR A 165 -5.77 1.32 -21.08
CA THR A 165 -5.59 0.75 -19.73
C THR A 165 -6.88 0.57 -18.95
N ALA A 166 -8.03 0.83 -19.59
CA ALA A 166 -9.35 0.70 -18.98
C ALA A 166 -9.75 -0.78 -18.88
N VAL A 167 -10.02 -1.24 -17.67
CA VAL A 167 -10.47 -2.61 -17.38
C VAL A 167 -11.70 -2.53 -16.48
N ASP A 168 -12.79 -3.18 -16.89
CA ASP A 168 -14.01 -3.28 -16.07
C ASP A 168 -13.66 -3.82 -14.68
N GLN A 169 -14.36 -3.37 -13.64
CA GLN A 169 -14.11 -3.69 -12.23
C GLN A 169 -12.78 -3.20 -11.63
N MET A 170 -11.82 -2.73 -12.44
CA MET A 170 -10.54 -2.21 -11.95
C MET A 170 -10.47 -0.69 -12.13
N GLY A 171 -10.73 -0.19 -13.34
CA GLY A 171 -10.58 1.23 -13.68
C GLY A 171 -9.55 1.44 -14.79
N VAL A 172 -9.06 2.67 -14.91
CA VAL A 172 -7.89 2.98 -15.76
C VAL A 172 -6.62 2.95 -14.93
N HIS A 173 -5.56 2.40 -15.49
CA HIS A 173 -4.28 2.21 -14.80
C HIS A 173 -3.28 3.31 -15.20
N ALA A 174 -2.66 3.93 -14.20
CA ALA A 174 -1.51 4.82 -14.36
C ALA A 174 -0.23 4.10 -13.92
N LEU A 175 0.83 4.27 -14.68
CA LEU A 175 2.11 3.59 -14.48
C LEU A 175 3.30 4.55 -14.61
N ASP A 176 4.45 4.14 -14.09
CA ASP A 176 5.73 4.83 -14.28
C ASP A 176 6.41 4.35 -15.57
N PRO A 177 6.49 5.18 -16.63
CA PRO A 177 7.16 4.79 -17.88
C PRO A 177 8.69 4.68 -17.72
N GLY A 178 9.24 5.12 -16.59
CA GLY A 178 10.64 4.96 -16.22
C GLY A 178 10.98 3.60 -15.61
N GLY A 179 10.00 2.72 -15.36
CA GLY A 179 10.22 1.38 -14.82
C GLY A 179 11.19 0.52 -15.64
N GLU A 180 11.93 -0.37 -14.98
CA GLU A 180 12.92 -1.24 -15.63
C GLU A 180 12.29 -2.16 -16.68
N GLU A 181 11.02 -2.54 -16.47
CA GLU A 181 10.20 -3.33 -17.39
C GLU A 181 9.98 -2.62 -18.74
N PHE A 182 10.00 -1.29 -18.75
CA PHE A 182 9.93 -0.48 -19.98
C PHE A 182 11.31 -0.24 -20.61
N GLN A 183 12.37 -0.70 -19.96
CA GLN A 183 13.76 -0.60 -20.42
C GLN A 183 14.32 -1.95 -20.89
N GLY A 184 13.43 -2.91 -21.16
CA GLY A 184 13.78 -4.24 -21.70
C GLY A 184 14.26 -5.23 -20.65
N GLN A 185 14.14 -4.92 -19.36
CA GLN A 185 14.33 -5.92 -18.31
C GLN A 185 13.06 -6.78 -18.17
N PRO A 186 13.18 -8.06 -17.80
CA PRO A 186 12.02 -8.87 -17.43
C PRO A 186 11.28 -8.23 -16.25
N PHE A 187 9.94 -8.20 -16.32
CA PHE A 187 9.11 -7.69 -15.24
C PHE A 187 9.37 -8.44 -13.92
N SER A 188 9.60 -7.67 -12.85
CA SER A 188 9.91 -8.19 -11.51
C SER A 188 8.86 -7.76 -10.49
N HIS A 189 8.71 -6.45 -10.28
CA HIS A 189 7.67 -5.83 -9.47
C HIS A 189 7.59 -4.33 -9.79
N ASN A 190 6.44 -3.72 -9.50
CA ASN A 190 6.26 -2.26 -9.52
C ASN A 190 5.09 -1.86 -8.60
N ILE A 191 4.68 -0.60 -8.68
CA ILE A 191 3.46 -0.12 -8.08
C ILE A 191 2.72 0.75 -9.11
N ILE A 192 1.43 0.55 -9.25
CA ILE A 192 0.57 1.33 -10.14
C ILE A 192 -0.64 1.88 -9.39
N TYR A 193 -1.30 2.83 -10.03
CA TYR A 193 -2.44 3.55 -9.47
C TYR A 193 -3.65 3.44 -10.36
N GLY A 194 -4.80 3.27 -9.72
CA GLY A 194 -6.08 3.06 -10.38
C GLY A 194 -7.01 4.24 -10.29
N TYR A 195 -7.69 4.54 -11.38
CA TYR A 195 -8.64 5.64 -11.43
C TYR A 195 -9.98 5.24 -12.04
N TYR A 196 -11.05 5.82 -11.52
CA TYR A 196 -12.37 5.74 -12.12
C TYR A 196 -13.07 7.08 -11.95
N LYS A 197 -13.66 7.61 -13.04
CA LYS A 197 -14.32 8.92 -13.06
C LYS A 197 -13.41 10.06 -12.54
N GLY A 198 -12.11 9.97 -12.84
CA GLY A 198 -11.09 10.93 -12.41
C GLY A 198 -10.73 10.88 -10.92
N GLN A 199 -11.24 9.91 -10.16
CA GLN A 199 -10.88 9.67 -8.77
C GLN A 199 -9.85 8.54 -8.67
N LEU A 200 -8.87 8.68 -7.79
CA LEU A 200 -7.95 7.63 -7.39
C LEU A 200 -8.69 6.61 -6.52
N ILE A 201 -8.85 5.39 -7.00
CA ILE A 201 -9.68 4.37 -6.34
C ILE A 201 -8.90 3.14 -5.85
N PHE A 202 -7.65 2.94 -6.28
CA PHE A 202 -6.81 1.87 -5.74
C PHE A 202 -5.31 2.16 -5.85
N ILE A 203 -4.54 1.41 -5.08
CA ILE A 203 -3.08 1.27 -5.18
C ILE A 203 -2.76 -0.20 -5.41
N GLU A 204 -1.86 -0.51 -6.34
CA GLU A 204 -1.63 -1.88 -6.79
C GLU A 204 -0.14 -2.19 -6.91
N PRO A 205 0.44 -2.95 -5.97
CA PRO A 205 1.70 -3.63 -6.19
C PRO A 205 1.50 -4.82 -7.13
N MET A 206 2.15 -4.81 -8.29
CA MET A 206 2.28 -6.00 -9.14
C MET A 206 3.64 -6.66 -8.90
N LEU A 207 3.69 -8.00 -8.95
CA LEU A 207 4.92 -8.76 -8.69
C LEU A 207 4.95 -10.12 -9.38
N SER A 208 6.09 -10.43 -9.99
CA SER A 208 6.30 -11.69 -10.70
C SER A 208 6.36 -12.89 -9.75
N LEU A 209 5.86 -14.03 -10.24
CA LEU A 209 6.03 -15.31 -9.54
C LEU A 209 7.51 -15.68 -9.37
N ALA A 210 8.35 -15.29 -10.33
CA ALA A 210 9.79 -15.51 -10.28
C ALA A 210 10.43 -14.78 -9.09
N LEU A 211 10.05 -13.53 -8.84
CA LEU A 211 10.48 -12.76 -7.68
C LEU A 211 10.07 -13.46 -6.38
N LEU A 212 8.81 -13.86 -6.24
CA LEU A 212 8.36 -14.55 -5.02
C LEU A 212 9.15 -15.85 -4.78
N LYS A 213 9.40 -16.64 -5.82
CA LYS A 213 10.20 -17.87 -5.73
C LYS A 213 11.66 -17.64 -5.32
N SER A 214 12.20 -16.43 -5.49
CA SER A 214 13.55 -16.09 -5.02
C SER A 214 13.62 -15.82 -3.52
N LEU A 215 12.50 -15.90 -2.79
CA LEU A 215 12.37 -15.58 -1.37
C LEU A 215 12.86 -14.16 -1.07
N PRO A 216 12.20 -13.15 -1.66
CA PRO A 216 12.69 -11.78 -1.66
C PRO A 216 12.63 -11.16 -0.26
N ASP A 217 13.39 -10.10 -0.08
CA ASP A 217 13.25 -9.16 1.04
C ASP A 217 13.52 -7.75 0.49
N ILE A 218 12.51 -7.19 -0.16
CA ILE A 218 12.59 -5.91 -0.87
C ILE A 218 11.69 -4.90 -0.19
N THR A 219 12.19 -3.68 -0.04
CA THR A 219 11.41 -2.50 0.33
C THR A 219 11.73 -1.38 -0.65
N ALA A 220 10.70 -0.77 -1.21
CA ALA A 220 10.80 0.33 -2.15
C ALA A 220 9.88 1.49 -1.73
N THR A 221 10.22 2.70 -2.16
CA THR A 221 9.40 3.89 -1.92
C THR A 221 8.15 3.88 -2.80
N VAL A 222 7.04 4.38 -2.27
CA VAL A 222 5.83 4.61 -3.06
C VAL A 222 5.82 6.05 -3.56
N PRO A 223 5.82 6.31 -4.88
CA PRO A 223 5.67 7.66 -5.43
C PRO A 223 4.31 8.26 -5.04
N ARG A 224 4.30 9.43 -4.42
CA ARG A 224 3.07 9.99 -3.85
C ARG A 224 2.48 11.08 -4.75
N PRO A 225 1.16 11.09 -4.98
CA PRO A 225 0.47 12.24 -5.55
C PRO A 225 0.45 13.42 -4.55
N GLU A 226 0.17 14.63 -5.03
CA GLU A 226 0.04 15.82 -4.19
C GLU A 226 -1.19 15.74 -3.26
N ARG A 227 -2.25 15.05 -3.70
CA ARG A 227 -3.46 14.79 -2.92
C ARG A 227 -4.06 13.42 -3.25
N TYR A 228 -4.99 12.97 -2.43
CA TYR A 228 -5.77 11.77 -2.67
C TYR A 228 -7.26 12.09 -2.86
N SER A 229 -8.01 11.14 -3.41
CA SER A 229 -9.45 11.31 -3.63
C SER A 229 -10.29 11.12 -2.37
N PHE A 230 -9.77 10.38 -1.39
CA PHE A 230 -10.47 10.01 -0.16
C PHE A 230 -9.57 10.25 1.07
N PRO A 231 -10.13 10.59 2.23
CA PRO A 231 -9.40 10.51 3.49
C PRO A 231 -9.02 9.05 3.78
N GLY A 232 -7.83 8.82 4.31
CA GLY A 232 -7.33 7.45 4.52
C GLY A 232 -5.87 7.40 4.96
N TRP A 233 -5.32 6.20 4.98
CA TRP A 233 -3.95 5.90 5.35
C TRP A 233 -3.19 5.36 4.14
N TYR A 234 -2.24 6.15 3.65
CA TYR A 234 -1.55 5.91 2.38
C TYR A 234 -0.08 5.57 2.58
N PRO A 235 0.49 4.63 1.81
CA PRO A 235 1.85 4.14 2.03
C PRO A 235 2.94 5.18 1.76
N ALA A 236 4.04 5.08 2.51
CA ALA A 236 5.32 5.69 2.13
C ALA A 236 6.19 4.71 1.34
N THR A 237 6.01 3.43 1.61
CA THR A 237 6.83 2.34 1.09
C THR A 237 5.95 1.14 0.82
N TYR A 238 6.42 0.22 0.00
CA TYR A 238 5.86 -1.11 -0.09
C TYR A 238 6.96 -2.15 0.09
N ARG A 239 6.58 -3.32 0.61
CA ARG A 239 7.49 -4.43 0.91
C ARG A 239 7.01 -5.70 0.24
N ILE A 240 7.94 -6.46 -0.32
CA ILE A 240 7.72 -7.82 -0.81
C ILE A 240 8.76 -8.69 -0.11
N GLY A 241 8.31 -9.49 0.86
CA GLY A 241 9.20 -10.21 1.77
C GLY A 241 8.80 -11.66 1.98
N PHE A 242 9.76 -12.55 2.20
CA PHE A 242 9.53 -13.91 2.71
C PHE A 242 10.03 -14.04 4.15
N ASN A 243 9.15 -14.47 5.06
CA ASN A 243 9.52 -14.78 6.43
C ASN A 243 9.86 -16.27 6.56
N VAL A 244 11.12 -16.60 6.80
CA VAL A 244 11.59 -17.99 6.97
C VAL A 244 10.98 -18.68 8.20
N GLY A 245 10.68 -17.92 9.25
CA GLY A 245 10.13 -18.45 10.50
C GLY A 245 8.68 -18.90 10.38
N SER A 246 7.83 -18.11 9.70
CA SER A 246 6.44 -18.49 9.45
C SER A 246 6.22 -19.24 8.14
N GLY A 247 7.16 -19.13 7.19
CA GLY A 247 7.01 -19.72 5.86
C GLY A 247 5.99 -18.97 5.00
N GLU A 248 5.92 -17.65 5.15
CA GLU A 248 4.93 -16.80 4.50
C GLU A 248 5.58 -15.70 3.66
N TYR A 249 4.94 -15.36 2.55
CA TYR A 249 5.21 -14.16 1.79
C TYR A 249 4.32 -13.03 2.28
N THR A 250 4.83 -11.81 2.28
CA THR A 250 4.09 -10.59 2.63
C THR A 250 4.28 -9.57 1.52
N ILE A 251 3.17 -9.09 0.97
CA ILE A 251 3.10 -7.91 0.09
C ILE A 251 2.40 -6.83 0.89
N ALA A 252 3.14 -5.82 1.33
CA ALA A 252 2.64 -4.80 2.25
C ALA A 252 2.70 -3.40 1.63
N LEU A 253 1.62 -2.64 1.80
CA LEU A 253 1.66 -1.18 1.81
C LEU A 253 2.06 -0.75 3.23
N ASP A 254 3.28 -0.24 3.35
CA ASP A 254 3.97 0.01 4.61
C ASP A 254 4.17 1.50 4.89
N ASN A 255 4.45 1.81 6.16
CA ASN A 255 4.66 3.18 6.64
C ASN A 255 3.49 4.08 6.26
N LEU A 256 2.27 3.59 6.55
CA LEU A 256 1.05 4.30 6.23
C LEU A 256 1.02 5.67 6.92
N GLN A 257 0.59 6.69 6.18
CA GLN A 257 0.46 8.06 6.64
C GLN A 257 -0.93 8.58 6.35
N ARG A 258 -1.48 9.27 7.34
CA ARG A 258 -2.82 9.83 7.26
C ARG A 258 -2.89 10.98 6.25
N PHE A 259 -3.94 10.95 5.43
CA PHE A 259 -4.41 12.06 4.62
C PHE A 259 -5.88 12.33 4.97
N ASP A 260 -6.22 13.60 5.17
CA ASP A 260 -7.55 14.07 5.62
C ASP A 260 -8.32 14.76 4.50
#